data_AF-A0ABD2PDG3-F1
#
_entry.id   AF-A0ABD2PDG3-F1
#
_cell.length_a   1.000
_cell.length_b   1.000
_cell.length_c   1.000
_cell.angle_alpha   90.00
_cell.angle_beta   90.00
_cell.angle_gamma   90.00
#
_symmetry.space_group_name_H-M   'P 1'
#
loop_
_entity.id
_entity.type
_entity.pdbx_description
1 polymer ?
#
loop_
_entity_poly.entity_id
_entity_poly.type
_entity_poly.pdbx_seq_one_letter_code
_entity_poly.pdbx_strand_id
1 'polypeptide(L)'
;MNFVKRSTLISTIIRRHFFTTTKLKAIKNPCPPDPTCEDIIRTIVRPQFRRLKENQKKFQVDDGLPVWLKGGVKDKILLQLTLILLVVGLGMSGQVMYELVMKDFA
;
A
#
# COMPACT_ATOMS: atom_id res chain seq x y z
N MET A 1 21.96 33.72 24.10
CA MET A 1 22.50 32.37 23.85
C MET A 1 21.54 31.23 24.29
N ASN A 2 20.21 31.40 24.13
CA ASN A 2 19.19 30.42 24.60
C ASN A 2 18.26 29.88 23.49
N PHE A 3 18.41 30.36 22.25
CA PHE A 3 17.53 29.98 21.13
C PHE A 3 17.98 28.70 20.41
N VAL A 4 19.30 28.50 20.26
CA VAL A 4 19.87 27.32 19.58
C VAL A 4 19.61 26.01 20.37
N LYS A 5 19.54 26.07 21.71
CA LYS A 5 19.25 24.89 22.56
C LYS A 5 17.77 24.44 22.50
N ARG A 6 16.84 25.30 22.07
CA ARG A 6 15.41 24.97 21.97
C ARG A 6 15.05 24.32 20.63
N SER A 7 15.80 24.65 19.58
CA SER A 7 15.69 24.02 18.24
C SER A 7 16.13 22.55 18.26
N THR A 8 17.21 22.23 18.97
CA THR A 8 17.69 20.85 19.08
C THR A 8 16.72 19.95 19.84
N LEU A 9 16.06 20.44 20.89
CA LEU A 9 15.06 19.68 21.66
C LEU A 9 13.87 19.23 20.82
N ILE A 10 13.33 20.09 19.96
CA ILE A 10 12.18 19.78 19.10
C ILE A 10 12.57 18.74 18.04
N SER A 11 13.78 18.82 17.48
CA SER A 11 14.29 17.81 16.54
C SER A 11 14.41 16.42 17.17
N THR A 12 14.82 16.32 18.44
CA THR A 12 14.83 15.05 19.20
C THR A 12 13.45 14.51 19.53
N ILE A 13 12.45 15.36 19.76
CA ILE A 13 11.08 14.93 20.08
C ILE A 13 10.37 14.39 18.83
N ILE A 14 10.52 15.06 17.69
CA ILE A 14 9.96 14.61 16.40
C ILE A 14 10.65 13.32 15.93
N ARG A 15 11.96 13.19 16.13
CA ARG A 15 12.72 11.95 15.84
C ARG A 15 12.37 10.79 16.77
N ARG A 16 11.88 11.06 18.00
CA ARG A 16 11.38 10.03 18.92
C ARG A 16 9.98 9.54 18.56
N HIS A 17 9.07 10.41 18.09
CA HIS A 17 7.71 9.99 17.74
C HIS A 17 7.56 9.27 16.40
N PHE A 18 8.47 9.51 15.44
CA PHE A 18 8.44 8.79 14.16
C PHE A 18 9.10 7.39 14.23
N PHE A 19 9.87 7.12 15.28
CA PHE A 19 10.62 5.86 15.48
C PHE A 19 9.98 4.89 16.49
N THR A 20 8.71 5.11 16.87
CA THR A 20 7.95 4.23 17.79
C THR A 20 7.08 3.19 17.09
N THR A 21 7.37 2.83 15.83
CA THR A 21 6.90 1.55 15.23
C THR A 21 7.79 0.37 15.64
N THR A 22 8.88 0.62 16.35
CA THR A 22 9.81 -0.39 16.87
C THR A 22 9.21 -1.33 17.93
N LYS A 23 8.02 -1.03 18.48
CA LYS A 23 7.28 -1.97 19.33
C LYS A 23 6.59 -3.13 18.58
N LEU A 24 6.53 -3.09 17.25
CA LEU A 24 6.14 -4.26 16.45
C LEU A 24 7.33 -5.12 16.01
N LYS A 25 8.57 -4.59 16.11
CA LYS A 25 9.79 -5.33 15.79
C LYS A 25 10.27 -6.23 16.93
N ALA A 26 9.69 -6.09 18.12
CA ALA A 26 9.90 -7.01 19.25
C ALA A 26 9.25 -8.40 19.03
N ILE A 27 8.44 -8.57 17.97
CA ILE A 27 8.01 -9.88 17.45
C ILE A 27 8.94 -10.30 16.29
N LYS A 28 10.25 -10.18 16.49
CA LYS A 28 11.27 -10.86 15.66
C LYS A 28 12.38 -11.42 16.53
N ASN A 29 12.00 -11.98 17.67
CA ASN A 29 12.58 -13.23 18.12
C ASN A 29 11.36 -14.17 18.16
N PRO A 30 11.32 -15.28 17.40
CA PRO A 30 10.38 -16.33 17.76
C PRO A 30 10.70 -16.69 19.21
N CYS A 31 9.65 -16.90 20.00
CA CYS A 31 9.82 -17.35 21.37
C CYS A 31 10.86 -18.50 21.44
N PRO A 32 11.61 -18.62 22.54
CA PRO A 32 12.38 -19.84 22.80
C PRO A 32 11.46 -21.06 22.58
N PRO A 33 11.98 -22.24 22.20
CA PRO A 33 11.14 -23.41 21.92
C PRO A 33 10.49 -23.91 23.21
N ASP A 34 9.39 -23.26 23.60
CA ASP A 34 8.52 -23.62 24.70
C ASP A 34 7.13 -23.91 24.11
N PRO A 35 6.48 -25.01 24.52
CA PRO A 35 5.21 -25.44 23.92
C PRO A 35 4.04 -24.49 24.23
N THR A 36 4.22 -23.45 25.05
CA THR A 36 3.13 -22.61 25.55
C THR A 36 2.92 -21.32 24.77
N CYS A 37 3.98 -20.77 24.16
CA CYS A 37 3.89 -19.48 23.47
C CYS A 37 3.22 -19.55 22.08
N GLU A 38 3.29 -20.66 21.36
CA GLU A 38 2.61 -20.80 20.05
C GLU A 38 1.08 -20.83 20.20
N ASP A 39 0.58 -21.49 21.25
CA ASP A 39 -0.85 -21.56 21.56
C ASP A 39 -1.40 -20.22 22.08
N ILE A 40 -0.60 -19.47 22.83
CA ILE A 40 -0.95 -18.10 23.23
C ILE A 40 -1.11 -17.23 21.98
N ILE A 41 -0.14 -17.21 21.05
CA ILE A 41 -0.26 -16.40 19.83
C ILE A 41 -1.47 -16.83 18.98
N ARG A 42 -1.78 -18.12 18.87
CA ARG A 42 -2.96 -18.60 18.14
C ARG A 42 -4.29 -18.22 18.81
N THR A 43 -4.31 -18.07 20.14
CA THR A 43 -5.51 -17.69 20.89
C THR A 43 -5.77 -16.17 20.93
N ILE A 44 -4.73 -15.32 20.91
CA ILE A 44 -4.88 -13.84 20.79
C ILE A 44 -5.09 -13.38 19.33
N VAL A 45 -4.56 -14.12 18.36
CA VAL A 45 -4.70 -13.79 16.94
C VAL A 45 -6.11 -14.17 16.48
N ARG A 46 -7.01 -13.18 16.53
CA ARG A 46 -8.37 -13.28 15.99
C ARG A 46 -8.36 -13.95 14.60
N PRO A 47 -9.35 -14.78 14.24
CA PRO A 47 -9.37 -15.53 12.97
C PRO A 47 -9.21 -14.64 11.73
N GLN A 48 -9.57 -13.36 11.84
CA GLN A 48 -9.39 -12.32 10.81
C GLN A 48 -7.91 -12.10 10.40
N PHE A 49 -6.96 -12.29 11.32
CA PHE A 49 -5.53 -12.10 11.06
C PHE A 49 -4.88 -13.26 10.30
N ARG A 50 -5.52 -14.44 10.25
CA ARG A 50 -5.02 -15.57 9.47
C ARG A 50 -4.98 -15.21 7.97
N ARG A 51 -6.09 -14.65 7.46
CA ARG A 51 -6.20 -14.16 6.08
C ARG A 51 -5.20 -13.03 5.79
N LEU A 52 -4.94 -12.16 6.77
CA LEU A 52 -3.94 -11.10 6.63
C LEU A 52 -2.52 -11.66 6.47
N LYS A 53 -2.13 -12.66 7.25
CA LYS A 53 -0.82 -13.31 7.11
C LYS A 53 -0.67 -14.03 5.78
N GLU A 54 -1.72 -14.69 5.29
CA GLU A 54 -1.74 -15.33 3.96
C GLU A 54 -1.56 -14.30 2.85
N ASN A 55 -2.28 -13.18 2.91
CA ASN A 55 -2.12 -12.07 1.98
C ASN A 55 -0.72 -11.46 2.06
N GLN A 56 -0.20 -11.22 3.26
CA GLN A 56 1.16 -10.71 3.47
C GLN A 56 2.20 -11.63 2.82
N LYS A 57 2.07 -12.96 2.98
CA LYS A 57 2.96 -13.92 2.31
C LYS A 57 2.87 -13.78 0.79
N LYS A 58 1.66 -13.72 0.21
CA LYS A 58 1.46 -13.54 -1.23
C LYS A 58 2.11 -12.24 -1.74
N PHE A 59 1.96 -11.13 -1.02
CA PHE A 59 2.52 -9.83 -1.42
C PHE A 59 4.00 -9.62 -1.04
N GLN A 60 4.60 -10.53 -0.27
CA GLN A 60 6.01 -10.46 0.12
C GLN A 60 6.93 -11.31 -0.74
N VAL A 61 6.41 -12.17 -1.62
CA VAL A 61 7.23 -12.89 -2.61
C VAL A 61 7.94 -11.88 -3.52
N ASP A 62 9.25 -12.04 -3.70
CA ASP A 62 10.05 -11.13 -4.51
C ASP A 62 10.02 -11.52 -5.99
N ASP A 63 8.91 -11.20 -6.66
CA ASP A 63 8.66 -11.56 -8.06
C ASP A 63 9.17 -10.51 -9.06
N GLY A 64 9.80 -9.42 -8.59
CA GLY A 64 10.20 -8.27 -9.42
C GLY A 64 9.04 -7.46 -10.03
N LEU A 65 7.79 -7.88 -9.79
CA LEU A 65 6.58 -7.21 -10.27
C LEU A 65 6.24 -5.97 -9.42
N PRO A 66 5.76 -4.88 -10.03
CA PRO A 66 5.32 -3.70 -9.29
C PRO A 66 4.04 -3.99 -8.48
N VAL A 67 3.83 -3.24 -7.40
CA VAL A 67 2.73 -3.46 -6.45
C VAL A 67 1.33 -3.52 -7.09
N TRP A 68 1.10 -2.72 -8.14
CA TRP A 68 -0.19 -2.64 -8.84
C TRP A 68 -0.50 -3.83 -9.76
N LEU A 69 0.48 -4.72 -9.98
CA LEU A 69 0.29 -5.97 -10.75
C LEU A 69 0.43 -7.22 -9.88
N LYS A 70 0.72 -7.03 -8.59
CA LYS A 70 1.08 -8.12 -7.66
C LYS A 70 -0.12 -8.94 -7.19
N GLY A 71 -1.36 -8.46 -7.37
CA GLY A 71 -2.56 -9.23 -7.08
C GLY A 71 -2.83 -10.34 -8.10
N GLY A 72 -2.18 -10.29 -9.27
CA GLY A 72 -2.17 -11.34 -10.30
C GLY A 72 -3.05 -11.00 -11.51
N VAL A 73 -3.75 -12.01 -12.05
CA VAL A 73 -4.53 -11.89 -13.31
C VAL A 73 -5.65 -10.85 -13.22
N LYS A 74 -6.30 -10.73 -12.05
CA LYS A 74 -7.37 -9.75 -11.83
C LYS A 74 -6.91 -8.32 -12.13
N ASP A 75 -5.69 -7.99 -11.68
CA ASP A 75 -5.15 -6.63 -11.82
C ASP A 75 -4.81 -6.33 -13.29
N LYS A 76 -4.37 -7.35 -14.06
CA LYS A 76 -4.14 -7.25 -15.50
C LYS A 76 -5.43 -6.96 -16.27
N ILE A 77 -6.49 -7.71 -16.00
CA ILE A 77 -7.81 -7.51 -16.63
C ILE A 77 -8.35 -6.13 -16.28
N LEU A 78 -8.24 -5.72 -15.01
CA LEU A 78 -8.70 -4.41 -14.57
C LEU A 78 -7.96 -3.29 -15.30
N LEU A 79 -6.63 -3.38 -15.40
CA LEU A 79 -5.84 -2.40 -16.14
C LEU A 79 -6.22 -2.33 -17.63
N GLN A 80 -6.38 -3.48 -18.27
CA GLN A 80 -6.77 -3.54 -19.68
C GLN A 80 -8.15 -2.90 -19.91
N LEU A 81 -9.12 -3.20 -19.06
CA LEU A 81 -10.45 -2.58 -19.14
C LEU A 81 -10.41 -1.08 -18.94
N THR A 82 -9.64 -0.58 -17.96
CA THR A 82 -9.48 0.86 -17.73
C THR A 82 -8.84 1.55 -18.94
N LEU A 83 -7.83 0.94 -19.55
CA LEU A 83 -7.19 1.51 -20.76
C LEU A 83 -8.15 1.55 -21.93
N ILE A 84 -8.92 0.48 -22.17
CA ILE A 84 -9.95 0.46 -23.22
C ILE A 84 -10.96 1.58 -22.99
N LEU A 85 -11.45 1.71 -21.76
CA LEU A 85 -12.45 2.74 -21.42
C LEU A 85 -11.91 4.15 -21.62
N LEU A 86 -10.63 4.40 -21.28
CA LEU A 86 -9.98 5.69 -21.52
C LEU A 86 -9.84 6.00 -23.00
N VAL A 87 -9.39 5.04 -23.81
CA VAL A 87 -9.22 5.23 -25.26
C VAL A 87 -10.58 5.49 -25.93
N VAL A 88 -11.60 4.70 -25.57
CA VAL A 88 -12.96 4.88 -26.09
C VAL A 88 -13.55 6.23 -25.66
N GLY A 89 -13.40 6.58 -24.38
CA GLY A 89 -13.86 7.87 -23.84
C GLY A 89 -13.21 9.05 -24.54
N LEU A 90 -11.87 9.05 -24.68
CA LEU A 90 -11.13 10.10 -25.37
C LEU A 90 -11.51 10.19 -26.86
N GLY A 91 -11.70 9.05 -27.53
CA GLY A 91 -12.15 9.01 -28.92
C GLY A 91 -13.53 9.65 -29.10
N MET A 92 -14.51 9.27 -28.27
CA MET A 92 -15.86 9.84 -28.31
C MET A 92 -15.86 11.33 -27.97
N SER A 93 -15.11 11.74 -26.93
CA SER A 93 -14.97 13.17 -26.59
C SER A 93 -14.33 13.97 -27.72
N GLY A 94 -13.33 13.41 -28.39
CA GLY A 94 -12.68 14.03 -29.55
C GLY A 94 -13.62 14.17 -30.75
N GLN A 95 -14.45 13.16 -31.04
CA GLN A 95 -15.47 13.23 -32.08
C GLN A 95 -16.48 14.35 -31.81
N VAL A 96 -17.03 14.41 -30.58
CA VAL A 96 -17.98 15.45 -30.20
C VAL A 96 -17.35 16.84 -30.30
N MET A 97 -16.12 17.01 -29.82
CA MET A 97 -15.42 18.29 -29.94
C MET A 97 -15.18 18.69 -31.40
N TYR A 98 -14.77 17.75 -32.25
CA TYR A 98 -14.56 18.02 -33.68
C TYR A 98 -15.86 18.43 -34.37
N GLU A 99 -16.97 17.75 -34.11
CA GLU A 99 -18.28 18.09 -34.65
C GLU A 99 -18.73 19.49 -34.24
N LEU A 100 -18.59 19.86 -32.97
CA LEU A 100 -18.97 21.19 -32.48
C LEU A 100 -18.13 22.29 -33.12
N VAL A 101 -16.80 22.11 -33.13
CA VAL A 101 -15.85 23.06 -33.71
C VAL A 101 -16.12 23.26 -35.20
N MET A 102 -16.18 22.17 -35.99
CA MET A 102 -16.38 22.28 -37.43
C MET A 102 -17.77 22.79 -37.81
N LYS A 103 -18.79 22.54 -36.99
CA LYS A 103 -20.14 23.09 -37.20
C LYS A 103 -20.19 24.61 -37.02
N ASP A 104 -19.36 25.17 -36.13
CA ASP A 104 -19.25 26.62 -35.96
C ASP A 104 -18.42 27.29 -37.07
N PHE A 105 -17.58 26.54 -37.79
CA PHE A 105 -16.74 27.02 -38.89
C PHE A 105 -17.32 26.75 -40.30
N ALA A 106 -18.40 25.99 -40.41
CA ALA A 106 -19.11 25.69 -41.66
C ALA A 106 -20.38 26.54 -41.79
#